data_AF-A0A8H3L5B9-F1
#
_entry.id   AF-A0A8H3L5B9-F1
#
_cell.length_a   1.000
_cell.length_b   1.000
_cell.length_c   1.000
_cell.angle_alpha   90.00
_cell.angle_beta   90.00
_cell.angle_gamma   90.00
#
_symmetry.space_group_name_H-M   'P 1'
#
loop_
_entity.id
_entity.type
_entity.pdbx_description
1 polymer ?
#
loop_
_entity_poly.entity_id
_entity_poly.type
_entity_poly.pdbx_seq_one_letter_code
_entity_poly.pdbx_strand_id
1 'polypeptide(L)'
;MAYIHSLARILFILSVVFLSIYFLYSPSNTINHPTSLSPNYIEAAIEETRIEINENLKHFTYPSSIPGSNIKTKKDLLKFRERMDCISTKGKWVYDDTPRAILRHKQEPIFARCDKNSKPLDKNASIEEIWDNSRNSVKYKWETPHKCPLPSFTREDFCSLITGLKFLLVGDVTSFQLHELLLNYFHDGS
;
A
#
# COMPACT_ATOMS: atom_id res chain seq x y z
N MET A 1 16.88 45.82 9.46
CA MET A 1 16.86 44.38 9.13
C MET A 1 17.72 43.49 10.07
N ALA A 2 18.40 44.04 11.09
CA ALA A 2 19.15 43.24 12.08
C ALA A 2 18.29 42.73 13.26
N TYR A 3 17.18 43.42 13.56
CA TYR A 3 16.33 43.14 14.72
C TYR A 3 15.55 41.82 14.61
N ILE A 4 15.11 41.46 13.38
CA ILE A 4 14.32 40.25 13.11
C ILE A 4 15.16 38.99 13.30
N HIS A 5 16.44 39.02 12.91
CA HIS A 5 17.37 37.91 13.13
C HIS A 5 17.68 37.68 14.61
N SER A 6 17.70 38.74 15.42
CA SER A 6 17.88 38.64 16.87
C SER A 6 16.66 37.97 17.53
N LEU A 7 15.45 38.38 17.13
CA LEU A 7 14.20 37.86 17.68
C LEU A 7 13.99 36.37 17.34
N ALA A 8 14.31 35.96 16.11
CA ALA A 8 14.23 34.56 15.69
C ALA A 8 15.19 33.66 16.49
N ARG A 9 16.41 34.14 16.79
CA ARG A 9 17.36 33.41 17.63
C ARG A 9 16.90 33.28 19.07
N ILE A 10 16.32 34.34 19.64
CA ILE A 10 15.75 34.31 20.99
C ILE A 10 14.59 33.32 21.07
N LEU A 11 13.67 33.33 20.10
CA LEU A 11 12.55 32.39 20.03
C LEU A 11 13.02 30.94 19.89
N PHE A 12 14.04 30.69 19.06
CA PHE A 12 14.61 29.36 18.92
C PHE A 12 15.23 28.87 20.24
N ILE A 13 16.03 29.70 20.90
CA ILE A 13 16.65 29.35 22.19
C ILE A 13 15.59 29.08 23.25
N LEU A 14 14.56 29.93 23.35
CA LEU A 14 13.44 29.73 24.28
C LEU A 14 12.67 28.44 23.99
N SER A 15 12.46 28.09 22.71
CA SER A 15 11.78 26.85 22.34
C SER A 15 12.58 25.60 22.73
N VAL A 16 13.90 25.63 22.55
CA VAL A 16 14.80 24.53 22.93
C VAL A 16 14.85 24.38 24.45
N VAL A 17 14.96 25.49 25.19
CA VAL A 17 14.94 25.48 26.66
C VAL A 17 13.60 24.95 27.19
N PHE A 18 12.47 25.42 26.62
CA PHE A 18 11.15 24.97 27.04
C PHE A 18 10.94 23.47 26.75
N LEU A 19 11.36 22.99 25.58
CA LEU A 19 11.34 21.55 25.25
C LEU A 19 12.24 20.75 26.19
N SER A 20 13.42 21.27 26.52
CA SER A 20 14.36 20.59 27.42
C SER A 20 13.79 20.49 28.84
N ILE A 21 13.19 21.56 29.35
CA ILE A 21 12.49 21.55 30.64
C ILE A 21 11.27 20.61 30.57
N TYR A 22 10.50 20.65 29.49
CA TYR A 22 9.37 19.74 29.30
C TYR A 22 9.81 18.27 29.32
N PHE A 23 10.88 17.89 28.63
CA PHE A 23 11.34 16.49 28.62
C PHE A 23 12.08 16.07 29.90
N LEU A 24 12.79 16.99 30.57
CA LEU A 24 13.53 16.69 31.81
C LEU A 24 12.65 16.75 33.07
N TYR A 25 11.61 17.58 33.06
CA TYR A 25 10.69 17.82 34.18
C TYR A 25 9.25 17.40 33.89
N SER A 26 8.94 16.79 32.73
CA SER A 26 7.66 16.11 32.59
C SER A 26 7.61 15.12 33.74
N PRO A 27 6.66 15.28 34.69
CA PRO A 27 6.52 14.31 35.75
C PRO A 27 6.35 12.98 35.05
N SER A 28 7.19 12.02 35.44
CA SER A 28 6.93 10.63 35.13
C SER A 28 5.63 10.30 35.85
N ASN A 29 4.49 10.66 35.26
CA ASN A 29 3.27 9.91 35.42
C ASN A 29 3.55 8.58 34.73
N THR A 30 4.41 7.78 35.37
CA THR A 30 4.28 6.35 35.35
C THR A 30 2.89 6.11 35.95
N ILE A 31 1.87 6.23 35.10
CA ILE A 31 0.76 5.32 35.19
C ILE A 31 1.46 3.97 35.20
N ASN A 32 1.48 3.34 36.38
CA ASN A 32 1.87 1.95 36.53
C ASN A 32 0.84 1.17 35.71
N HIS A 33 1.01 1.14 34.39
CA HIS A 33 0.43 0.09 33.59
C HIS A 33 1.09 -1.17 34.11
N PRO A 34 0.32 -2.12 34.68
CA PRO A 34 0.90 -3.37 35.17
C PRO A 34 1.66 -4.00 34.01
N THR A 35 3.00 -4.03 34.14
CA THR A 35 3.93 -4.40 33.07
C THR A 35 3.98 -5.90 32.78
N SER A 36 3.04 -6.67 33.32
CA SER A 36 2.75 -8.02 32.86
C SER A 36 1.28 -8.33 33.14
N LEU A 37 0.44 -8.23 32.11
CA LEU A 37 -0.84 -8.91 32.14
C LEU A 37 -0.54 -10.41 32.29
N SER A 38 -1.15 -11.05 33.28
CA SER A 38 -1.01 -12.50 33.48
C SER A 38 -1.30 -13.22 32.16
N PRO A 39 -0.52 -14.24 31.76
CA PRO A 39 -0.81 -15.04 30.56
C PRO A 39 -2.26 -15.51 30.52
N ASN A 40 -2.82 -15.88 31.69
CA ASN A 40 -4.22 -16.30 31.83
C ASN A 40 -5.22 -15.16 31.52
N TYR A 41 -4.87 -13.92 31.83
CA TYR A 41 -5.69 -12.75 31.49
C TYR A 41 -5.66 -12.48 29.98
N ILE A 42 -4.48 -12.59 29.35
CA ILE A 42 -4.33 -12.42 27.90
C ILE A 42 -5.11 -13.51 27.16
N GLU A 43 -5.00 -14.78 27.57
CA GLU A 43 -5.77 -15.88 26.99
C GLU A 43 -7.28 -15.68 27.16
N ALA A 44 -7.73 -15.26 28.34
CA ALA A 44 -9.14 -14.97 28.58
C ALA A 44 -9.66 -13.83 27.70
N ALA A 45 -8.91 -12.75 27.55
CA ALA A 45 -9.28 -11.61 26.70
C ALA A 45 -9.29 -11.99 25.20
N ILE A 46 -8.35 -12.81 24.74
CA ILE A 46 -8.34 -13.34 23.37
C ILE A 46 -9.57 -14.21 23.12
N GLU A 47 -9.92 -15.09 24.06
CA GLU A 47 -11.07 -15.98 23.91
C GLU A 47 -12.40 -15.23 23.95
N GLU A 48 -12.54 -14.24 24.85
CA GLU A 48 -13.70 -13.36 24.89
C GLU A 48 -13.87 -12.58 23.58
N THR A 49 -12.77 -11.99 23.06
CA THR A 49 -12.77 -11.29 21.77
C THR A 49 -13.13 -12.24 20.62
N ARG A 50 -12.64 -13.48 20.65
CA ARG A 50 -12.97 -14.49 19.63
C ARG A 50 -14.45 -14.85 19.66
N ILE A 51 -15.04 -15.02 20.85
CA ILE A 51 -16.48 -15.27 21.01
C ILE A 51 -17.29 -14.11 20.44
N GLU A 52 -16.93 -12.87 20.81
CA GLU A 52 -17.63 -11.67 20.33
C GLU A 52 -17.55 -11.55 18.79
N ILE A 53 -16.36 -11.74 18.21
CA ILE A 53 -16.19 -11.74 16.75
C ILE A 53 -17.05 -12.84 16.11
N ASN A 54 -17.05 -14.06 16.65
CA ASN A 54 -17.83 -15.15 16.10
C ASN A 54 -19.35 -14.88 16.15
N GLU A 55 -19.86 -14.32 17.25
CA GLU A 55 -21.27 -13.92 17.34
C GLU A 55 -21.60 -12.81 16.33
N ASN A 56 -20.74 -11.79 16.21
CA ASN A 56 -20.92 -10.73 15.22
C ASN A 56 -20.88 -11.26 13.78
N LEU A 57 -20.03 -12.24 13.49
CA LEU A 57 -19.95 -12.89 12.18
C LEU A 57 -21.20 -13.71 11.83
N LYS A 58 -21.89 -14.31 12.82
CA LYS A 58 -23.18 -15.00 12.59
C LYS A 58 -24.25 -14.04 12.08
N HIS A 59 -24.22 -12.80 12.54
CA HIS A 59 -25.16 -11.75 12.13
C HIS A 59 -24.63 -10.89 10.97
N PHE A 60 -23.41 -11.13 10.52
CA PHE A 60 -22.83 -10.39 9.41
C PHE A 60 -23.51 -10.78 8.10
N THR A 61 -24.41 -9.93 7.63
CA THR A 61 -24.98 -10.04 6.28
C THR A 61 -24.13 -9.25 5.30
N TYR A 62 -23.73 -9.88 4.20
CA TYR A 62 -23.08 -9.15 3.11
C TYR A 62 -24.00 -8.03 2.61
N PRO A 63 -23.52 -6.78 2.59
CA PRO A 63 -24.34 -5.68 2.09
C PRO A 63 -24.69 -5.92 0.61
N SER A 64 -25.89 -5.50 0.21
CA SER A 64 -26.33 -5.52 -1.19
C SER A 64 -25.66 -4.44 -2.05
N SER A 65 -24.67 -3.73 -1.50
CA SER A 65 -23.95 -2.60 -2.06
C SER A 65 -22.49 -2.65 -1.62
N ILE A 66 -21.61 -1.90 -2.28
CA ILE A 66 -20.24 -1.69 -1.81
C ILE A 66 -20.16 -0.29 -1.18
N PRO A 67 -20.00 -0.18 0.15
CA PRO A 67 -19.85 1.11 0.83
C PRO A 67 -18.75 1.96 0.19
N GLY A 68 -18.97 3.28 0.09
CA GLY A 68 -18.01 4.19 -0.53
C GLY A 68 -17.89 4.11 -2.06
N SER A 69 -18.67 3.26 -2.73
CA SER A 69 -18.70 3.16 -4.19
C SER A 69 -20.03 3.64 -4.80
N ASN A 70 -20.09 3.71 -6.13
CA ASN A 70 -21.31 3.94 -6.90
C ASN A 70 -22.21 2.69 -7.03
N ILE A 71 -21.80 1.53 -6.50
CA ILE A 71 -22.58 0.28 -6.54
C ILE A 71 -23.56 0.28 -5.36
N LYS A 72 -24.80 0.70 -5.63
CA LYS A 72 -25.85 0.85 -4.60
C LYS A 72 -26.87 -0.30 -4.60
N THR A 73 -27.03 -1.02 -5.70
CA THR A 73 -28.06 -2.07 -5.81
C THR A 73 -27.46 -3.47 -5.87
N LYS A 74 -28.26 -4.47 -5.45
CA LYS A 74 -27.89 -5.90 -5.55
C LYS A 74 -27.58 -6.30 -6.99
N LYS A 75 -28.30 -5.76 -7.97
CA LYS A 75 -28.11 -6.04 -9.40
C LYS A 75 -26.74 -5.53 -9.87
N ASP A 76 -26.35 -4.33 -9.45
CA ASP A 76 -25.05 -3.75 -9.80
C ASP A 76 -23.90 -4.51 -9.15
N LEU A 77 -24.10 -4.93 -7.89
CA LEU A 77 -23.13 -5.75 -7.17
C LEU A 77 -22.90 -7.11 -7.85
N LEU A 78 -23.96 -7.76 -8.32
CA LEU A 78 -23.84 -9.02 -9.06
C LEU A 78 -23.10 -8.84 -10.37
N LYS A 79 -23.44 -7.81 -11.16
CA LYS A 79 -22.72 -7.49 -12.40
C LYS A 79 -21.24 -7.19 -12.15
N PHE A 80 -20.93 -6.46 -11.08
CA PHE A 80 -19.56 -6.17 -10.69
C PHE A 80 -18.80 -7.46 -10.35
N ARG A 81 -19.38 -8.34 -9.54
CA ARG A 81 -18.78 -9.64 -9.18
C ARG A 81 -18.57 -10.53 -10.40
N GLU A 82 -19.56 -10.65 -11.28
CA GLU A 82 -19.43 -11.39 -12.54
C GLU A 82 -18.29 -10.86 -13.41
N ARG A 83 -18.13 -9.54 -13.48
CA ARG A 83 -17.02 -8.91 -14.19
C ARG A 83 -15.67 -9.25 -13.53
N MET A 84 -15.57 -9.12 -12.21
CA MET A 84 -14.35 -9.43 -11.47
C MET A 84 -13.95 -10.91 -11.63
N ASP A 85 -14.91 -11.82 -11.51
CA ASP A 85 -14.70 -13.26 -11.75
C ASP A 85 -14.25 -13.53 -13.19
N CYS A 86 -14.84 -12.86 -14.17
CA CYS A 86 -14.43 -13.03 -15.56
C CYS A 86 -12.98 -12.58 -15.78
N ILE A 87 -12.62 -11.41 -15.25
CA ILE A 87 -11.27 -10.86 -15.35
C ILE A 87 -10.26 -11.75 -14.64
N SER A 88 -10.55 -12.27 -13.44
CA SER A 88 -9.60 -13.04 -12.64
C SER A 88 -9.48 -14.51 -13.07
N THR A 89 -10.56 -15.15 -13.53
CA THR A 89 -10.58 -16.62 -13.77
C THR A 89 -10.52 -17.03 -15.23
N LYS A 90 -10.87 -16.15 -16.17
CA LYS A 90 -10.99 -16.51 -17.60
C LYS A 90 -9.85 -15.97 -18.46
N GLY A 91 -8.89 -15.28 -17.87
CA GLY A 91 -7.71 -14.81 -18.59
C GLY A 91 -6.60 -15.84 -18.68
N LYS A 92 -5.50 -15.44 -19.32
CA LYS A 92 -4.28 -16.23 -19.45
C LYS A 92 -3.06 -15.31 -19.46
N TRP A 93 -1.93 -15.83 -19.01
CA TRP A 93 -0.64 -15.17 -19.18
C TRP A 93 -0.18 -15.29 -20.64
N VAL A 94 0.08 -14.16 -21.28
CA VAL A 94 0.59 -14.09 -22.66
C VAL A 94 1.93 -13.35 -22.64
N TYR A 95 2.91 -13.92 -23.34
CA TYR A 95 4.18 -13.24 -23.55
C TYR A 95 3.98 -12.08 -24.53
N ASP A 96 4.32 -10.87 -24.10
CA ASP A 96 4.20 -9.65 -24.89
C ASP A 96 5.55 -8.92 -24.89
N ASP A 97 6.26 -9.03 -26.00
CA ASP A 97 7.59 -8.45 -26.18
C ASP A 97 7.56 -6.97 -26.60
N THR A 98 6.39 -6.33 -26.58
CA THR A 98 6.28 -4.90 -26.90
C THR A 98 7.00 -4.08 -25.83
N PRO A 99 8.00 -3.25 -26.20
CA PRO A 99 8.74 -2.42 -25.26
C PRO A 99 7.83 -1.49 -24.45
N ARG A 100 8.06 -1.45 -23.13
CA ARG A 100 7.29 -0.61 -22.18
C ARG A 100 8.10 -0.32 -20.93
N ALA A 101 7.71 0.72 -20.19
CA ALA A 101 8.31 1.02 -18.90
C ALA A 101 8.11 -0.14 -17.93
N ILE A 102 9.20 -0.64 -17.35
CA ILE A 102 9.17 -1.70 -16.35
C ILE A 102 9.25 -1.07 -14.98
N LEU A 103 8.35 -1.52 -14.11
CA LEU A 103 8.37 -1.15 -12.71
C LEU A 103 9.64 -1.69 -12.04
N ARG A 104 10.52 -0.80 -11.61
CA ARG A 104 11.72 -1.16 -10.85
C ARG A 104 11.37 -1.29 -9.37
N HIS A 105 11.78 -2.38 -8.75
CA HIS A 105 11.62 -2.54 -7.32
C HIS A 105 12.67 -1.73 -6.57
N LYS A 106 12.25 -0.72 -5.78
CA LYS A 106 13.17 0.21 -5.08
C LYS A 106 13.28 -0.04 -3.58
N GLN A 107 12.21 -0.55 -2.97
CA GLN A 107 12.07 -0.55 -1.52
C GLN A 107 12.94 -1.61 -0.83
N GLU A 108 12.95 -2.86 -1.31
CA GLU A 108 13.75 -3.92 -0.70
C GLU A 108 14.99 -4.33 -1.52
N PRO A 109 16.19 -4.27 -0.91
CA PRO A 109 17.42 -4.71 -1.56
C PRO A 109 17.44 -6.19 -1.97
N ILE A 110 16.61 -7.05 -1.36
CA ILE A 110 16.59 -8.48 -1.68
C ILE A 110 15.90 -8.75 -3.02
N PHE A 111 14.76 -8.11 -3.28
CA PHE A 111 14.07 -8.25 -4.56
C PHE A 111 14.74 -7.43 -5.66
N ALA A 112 15.40 -6.31 -5.32
CA ALA A 112 16.29 -5.62 -6.23
C ALA A 112 17.49 -6.48 -6.70
N ARG A 113 17.86 -7.54 -5.95
CA ARG A 113 18.90 -8.50 -6.40
C ARG A 113 18.44 -9.39 -7.54
N CYS A 114 17.13 -9.64 -7.69
CA CYS A 114 16.62 -10.47 -8.78
C CYS A 114 16.94 -9.87 -10.16
N ASP A 115 17.13 -8.56 -10.22
CA ASP A 115 17.47 -7.84 -11.45
C ASP A 115 18.98 -7.54 -11.57
N LYS A 116 19.81 -7.91 -10.58
CA LYS A 116 21.28 -7.68 -10.62
C LYS A 116 22.02 -8.48 -11.68
N ASN A 117 21.43 -9.56 -12.17
CA ASN A 117 22.02 -10.36 -13.25
C ASN A 117 21.77 -9.74 -14.64
N SER A 118 21.00 -8.66 -14.72
CA SER A 118 20.85 -7.88 -15.95
C SER A 118 22.11 -7.08 -16.23
N LYS A 119 22.41 -6.82 -17.52
CA LYS A 119 23.60 -6.03 -17.89
C LYS A 119 23.49 -4.64 -17.26
N PRO A 120 24.59 -4.05 -16.77
CA PRO A 120 24.56 -2.67 -16.31
C PRO A 120 24.19 -1.77 -17.49
N LEU A 121 23.08 -1.04 -17.34
CA LEU A 121 22.61 -0.05 -18.31
C LEU A 121 23.04 1.35 -17.88
N ASP A 122 23.23 2.22 -18.87
CA ASP A 122 23.41 3.65 -18.61
C ASP A 122 22.16 4.21 -17.90
N LYS A 123 22.34 5.25 -17.09
CA LYS A 123 21.25 6.02 -16.48
C LYS A 123 20.31 6.61 -17.53
N ASN A 124 20.81 6.84 -18.74
CA ASN A 124 20.07 7.39 -19.87
C ASN A 124 19.61 6.32 -20.89
N ALA A 125 19.65 5.03 -20.52
CA ALA A 125 19.23 3.96 -21.42
C ALA A 125 17.78 4.15 -21.90
N SER A 126 17.54 3.83 -23.17
CA SER A 126 16.21 3.94 -23.76
C SER A 126 15.23 2.92 -23.17
N ILE A 127 13.92 3.11 -23.38
CA ILE A 127 12.90 2.15 -22.93
C ILE A 127 13.15 0.79 -23.56
N GLU A 128 13.53 0.76 -24.84
CA GLU A 128 13.85 -0.46 -25.59
C GLU A 128 15.07 -1.16 -25.01
N GLU A 129 16.14 -0.42 -24.68
CA GLU A 129 17.34 -1.01 -24.06
C GLU A 129 17.04 -1.60 -22.66
N ILE A 130 16.21 -0.91 -21.87
CA ILE A 130 15.75 -1.41 -20.57
C ILE A 130 14.86 -2.65 -20.76
N TRP A 131 14.03 -2.66 -21.79
CA TRP A 131 13.13 -3.76 -22.13
C TRP A 131 13.87 -5.01 -22.60
N ASP A 132 14.90 -4.85 -23.42
CA ASP A 132 15.67 -5.97 -23.95
C ASP A 132 16.55 -6.61 -22.88
N ASN A 133 17.03 -5.82 -21.92
CA ASN A 133 17.88 -6.28 -20.84
C ASN A 133 17.11 -6.82 -19.61
N SER A 134 15.79 -6.68 -19.59
CA SER A 134 14.97 -7.10 -18.46
C SER A 134 14.56 -8.57 -18.56
N ARG A 135 14.30 -9.17 -17.40
CA ARG A 135 13.96 -10.59 -17.28
C ARG A 135 12.67 -10.94 -18.01
N ASN A 136 12.63 -12.12 -18.65
CA ASN A 136 11.45 -12.59 -19.39
C ASN A 136 10.16 -12.62 -18.55
N SER A 137 10.24 -12.79 -17.22
CA SER A 137 9.06 -12.83 -16.35
C SER A 137 8.27 -11.51 -16.32
N VAL A 138 8.91 -10.36 -16.55
CA VAL A 138 8.19 -9.06 -16.60
C VAL A 138 7.54 -8.79 -17.96
N LYS A 139 7.82 -9.65 -18.95
CA LYS A 139 7.28 -9.53 -20.31
C LYS A 139 5.92 -10.20 -20.47
N TYR A 140 5.44 -10.93 -19.46
CA TYR A 140 4.11 -11.51 -19.46
C TYR A 140 3.06 -10.48 -19.04
N LYS A 141 1.91 -10.50 -19.73
CA LYS A 141 0.72 -9.75 -19.34
C LYS A 141 -0.46 -10.69 -19.16
N TRP A 142 -1.38 -10.30 -18.27
CA TRP A 142 -2.65 -10.99 -18.11
C TRP A 142 -3.62 -10.52 -19.19
N GLU A 143 -3.96 -11.42 -20.12
CA GLU A 143 -4.91 -11.15 -21.20
C GLU A 143 -6.27 -11.73 -20.85
N THR A 144 -7.32 -10.91 -20.93
CA THR A 144 -8.71 -11.34 -20.67
C THR A 144 -9.51 -11.49 -21.97
N PRO A 145 -10.58 -12.32 -21.96
CA PRO A 145 -11.47 -12.46 -23.11
C PRO A 145 -12.15 -11.13 -23.50
N HIS A 146 -12.48 -10.96 -24.79
CA HIS A 146 -13.18 -9.76 -25.30
C HIS A 146 -14.50 -9.43 -24.60
N LYS A 147 -15.18 -10.43 -24.03
CA LYS A 147 -16.41 -10.24 -23.25
C LYS A 147 -16.20 -9.53 -21.90
N CYS A 148 -14.98 -9.52 -21.38
CA CYS A 148 -14.61 -8.87 -20.13
C CYS A 148 -13.20 -8.28 -20.22
N PRO A 149 -13.02 -7.24 -21.05
CA PRO A 149 -11.71 -6.65 -21.25
C PRO A 149 -11.21 -6.03 -19.94
N LEU A 150 -9.94 -6.28 -19.65
CA LEU A 150 -9.24 -5.57 -18.59
C LEU A 150 -9.16 -4.09 -19.02
N PRO A 151 -9.64 -3.15 -18.19
CA PRO A 151 -9.54 -1.74 -18.52
C PRO A 151 -8.06 -1.34 -18.59
N SER A 152 -7.72 -0.55 -19.61
CA SER A 152 -6.45 0.17 -19.61
C SER A 152 -6.57 1.36 -18.66
N PHE A 153 -5.57 1.55 -17.81
CA PHE A 153 -5.48 2.69 -16.91
C PHE A 153 -4.09 3.28 -17.00
N THR A 154 -4.02 4.61 -17.08
CA THR A 154 -2.77 5.34 -16.89
C THR A 154 -2.50 5.52 -15.40
N ARG A 155 -1.28 5.92 -15.06
CA ARG A 155 -0.95 6.28 -13.68
C ARG A 155 -1.79 7.46 -13.21
N GLU A 156 -2.01 8.43 -14.10
CA GLU A 156 -2.78 9.63 -13.85
C GLU A 156 -4.25 9.31 -13.58
N ASP A 157 -4.84 8.37 -14.33
CA ASP A 157 -6.18 7.85 -14.07
C ASP A 157 -6.26 7.28 -12.65
N PHE A 158 -5.30 6.45 -12.26
CA PHE A 158 -5.29 5.84 -10.94
C PHE A 158 -5.10 6.89 -9.84
N CYS A 159 -4.13 7.81 -9.98
CA CYS A 159 -3.90 8.89 -9.04
C CYS A 159 -5.17 9.72 -8.83
N SER A 160 -5.92 10.02 -9.89
CA SER A 160 -7.19 10.75 -9.78
C SER A 160 -8.23 10.01 -8.92
N LEU A 161 -8.27 8.67 -8.98
CA LEU A 161 -9.19 7.84 -8.21
C LEU A 161 -8.82 7.77 -6.72
N ILE A 162 -7.53 7.83 -6.38
CA ILE A 162 -7.05 7.72 -5.00
C ILE A 162 -6.70 9.05 -4.32
N THR A 163 -6.75 10.16 -5.06
CA THR A 163 -6.39 11.48 -4.51
C THR A 163 -7.26 11.80 -3.29
N GLY A 164 -6.61 12.10 -2.16
CA GLY A 164 -7.28 12.40 -0.89
C GLY A 164 -7.81 11.18 -0.11
N LEU A 165 -7.65 9.97 -0.65
CA LEU A 165 -7.98 8.74 0.04
C LEU A 165 -6.77 8.17 0.79
N LYS A 166 -7.04 7.51 1.92
CA LYS A 166 -6.04 6.72 2.64
C LYS A 166 -6.31 5.25 2.38
N PHE A 167 -5.30 4.53 1.91
CA PHE A 167 -5.38 3.09 1.66
C PHE A 167 -4.60 2.33 2.73
N LEU A 168 -5.24 1.32 3.33
CA LEU A 168 -4.60 0.39 4.25
C LEU A 168 -4.71 -1.02 3.67
N LEU A 169 -3.58 -1.65 3.40
CA LEU A 169 -3.50 -3.03 2.98
C LEU A 169 -3.16 -3.90 4.20
N VAL A 170 -4.04 -4.83 4.54
CA VAL A 170 -3.87 -5.72 5.70
C VAL A 170 -3.85 -7.16 5.21
N GLY A 171 -2.86 -7.92 5.66
CA GLY A 171 -2.76 -9.34 5.36
C GLY A 171 -1.39 -9.88 5.74
N ASP A 172 -0.93 -10.87 4.99
CA ASP A 172 0.33 -11.57 5.19
C ASP A 172 1.51 -10.97 4.40
N VAL A 173 2.58 -11.75 4.26
CA VAL A 173 3.77 -11.37 3.48
C VAL A 173 3.43 -11.10 2.01
N THR A 174 2.47 -11.80 1.42
CA THR A 174 2.03 -11.52 0.04
C THR A 174 1.32 -10.17 -0.05
N SER A 175 0.54 -9.83 0.97
CA SER A 175 -0.10 -8.52 1.07
C SER A 175 0.94 -7.41 1.23
N PHE A 176 2.00 -7.66 1.99
CA PHE A 176 3.14 -6.74 2.09
C PHE A 176 3.86 -6.58 0.73
N GLN A 177 4.10 -7.65 -0.03
CA GLN A 177 4.68 -7.54 -1.37
C GLN A 177 3.83 -6.72 -2.34
N LEU A 178 2.50 -6.82 -2.24
CA LEU A 178 1.58 -5.99 -3.02
C LEU A 178 1.65 -4.52 -2.60
N HIS A 179 1.78 -4.24 -1.30
CA HIS A 179 2.00 -2.88 -0.79
C HIS A 179 3.24 -2.25 -1.45
N GLU A 180 4.35 -2.97 -1.47
CA GLU A 180 5.60 -2.52 -2.06
C GLU A 180 5.46 -2.28 -3.57
N LEU A 181 4.72 -3.14 -4.28
CA LEU A 181 4.43 -2.95 -5.70
C LEU A 181 3.65 -1.65 -5.96
N LEU A 182 2.63 -1.39 -5.15
CA LEU A 182 1.84 -0.16 -5.24
C LEU A 182 2.73 1.06 -4.96
N LEU A 183 3.56 1.01 -3.91
CA LEU A 183 4.51 2.09 -3.62
C LEU A 183 5.45 2.35 -4.79
N ASN A 184 6.07 1.33 -5.37
CA ASN A 184 6.94 1.53 -6.53
C ASN A 184 6.19 2.16 -7.71
N TYR A 185 4.92 1.79 -7.92
CA TYR A 185 4.13 2.29 -9.05
C TYR A 185 3.75 3.77 -8.89
N PHE A 186 3.43 4.20 -7.66
CA PHE A 186 3.04 5.59 -7.37
C PHE A 186 4.20 6.52 -7.01
N HIS A 187 5.27 5.99 -6.42
CA HIS A 187 6.40 6.80 -5.94
C HIS A 187 7.32 7.27 -7.08
N ASP A 188 7.19 6.73 -8.30
CA ASP A 188 7.97 7.19 -9.47
C ASP A 188 7.44 8.52 -10.08
N GLY A 189 6.93 9.40 -9.21
CA GLY A 189 6.60 10.80 -9.47
C GLY A 189 7.53 11.74 -8.71
N SER A 190 8.84 11.70 -8.99
CA SER A 190 9.76 12.84 -8.93
C SER A 190 11.00 12.55 -9.78
#